data_AF-A0A846UA72-F1
#
_entry.id   AF-A0A846UA72-F1
#
_cell.length_a   1.000
_cell.length_b   1.000
_cell.length_c   1.000
_cell.angle_alpha   90.00
_cell.angle_beta   90.00
_cell.angle_gamma   90.00
#
_symmetry.space_group_name_H-M   'P 1'
#
loop_
_entity.id
_entity.type
_entity.pdbx_description
1 polymer ?
#
loop_
_entity_poly.entity_id
_entity_poly.type
_entity_poly.pdbx_seq_one_letter_code
_entity_poly.pdbx_strand_id
1 'polypeptide(L)' 'MAVTKTEVVSIRVPPDVKAALVAAAEKERRSLATMVEVMVLEYCKAHGVVQGRTGIAQSPRRIRGERKSVA' A
#
# COMPACT_ATOMS: atom_id res chain seq x y z
N MET A 1 10.41 -14.03 7.94
CA MET A 1 9.70 -12.75 8.20
C MET A 1 9.93 -11.85 7.00
N ALA A 2 8.91 -11.65 6.16
CA ALA A 2 9.03 -10.80 4.98
C ALA A 2 9.20 -9.35 5.44
N VAL A 3 10.27 -8.71 4.99
CA VAL A 3 10.52 -7.28 5.23
C VAL A 3 9.39 -6.52 4.55
N THR A 4 8.48 -5.95 5.33
CA THR A 4 7.47 -5.03 4.82
C THR A 4 8.21 -3.82 4.28
N LYS A 5 8.32 -3.75 2.95
CA LYS A 5 9.01 -2.66 2.27
C LYS A 5 8.14 -1.42 2.41
N THR A 6 8.53 -0.50 3.29
CA THR A 6 7.91 0.82 3.41
C THR A 6 8.50 1.74 2.35
N GLU A 7 7.67 2.57 1.74
CA GLU A 7 8.09 3.61 0.81
C GLU A 7 7.74 4.99 1.39
N VAL A 8 8.59 6.00 1.12
CA VAL A 8 8.39 7.35 1.63
C VAL A 8 7.39 8.09 0.76
N VAL A 9 6.36 8.65 1.38
CA VAL A 9 5.38 9.54 0.71
C VAL A 9 5.61 10.98 1.20
N SER A 10 5.93 11.91 0.29
CA SER A 10 6.08 13.33 0.61
C SER A 10 4.81 14.10 0.27
N ILE A 11 4.17 14.68 1.29
CA ILE A 11 2.88 15.36 1.17
C ILE A 11 3.04 16.82 1.57
N ARG A 12 2.59 17.74 0.72
CA ARG A 12 2.45 19.16 1.06
C ARG A 12 0.97 19.47 1.24
N VAL A 13 0.63 20.03 2.39
CA VAL A 13 -0.73 20.43 2.74
C VAL A 13 -0.73 21.82 3.38
N PRO A 14 -1.85 22.54 3.30
CA PRO A 14 -2.08 23.73 4.11
C PRO A 14 -1.85 23.49 5.62
N PRO A 15 -1.48 24.54 6.39
CA PRO A 15 -1.13 24.41 7.80
C PRO A 15 -2.29 23.94 8.69
N ASP A 16 -3.52 24.35 8.36
CA ASP A 16 -4.76 23.90 9.00
C ASP A 16 -5.00 22.40 8.82
N VAL A 17 -4.77 21.89 7.60
CA VAL A 17 -4.88 20.45 7.32
C VAL A 17 -3.82 19.65 8.09
N LYS A 18 -2.59 20.17 8.18
CA LYS A 18 -1.55 19.55 9.01
C LYS A 18 -1.94 19.52 10.48
N ALA A 19 -2.51 20.61 11.01
CA ALA A 19 -2.95 20.68 12.40
C ALA A 19 -4.06 19.66 12.69
N ALA A 20 -5.04 19.52 11.79
CA ALA A 20 -6.09 18.52 11.89
C ALA A 20 -5.54 17.08 11.87
N LEU A 21 -4.57 16.79 10.98
CA LEU A 21 -3.93 15.49 10.91
C LEU A 21 -3.19 15.14 12.22
N VAL A 22 -2.46 16.11 12.78
CA VAL A 22 -1.76 15.93 14.08
C VAL A 22 -2.76 15.65 15.20
N ALA A 23 -3.83 16.44 15.29
CA ALA A 23 -4.85 16.25 16.32
C ALA A 23 -5.53 14.87 16.22
N ALA A 24 -5.79 14.38 15.01
CA ALA A 24 -6.33 13.04 14.79
C ALA A 24 -5.35 11.96 15.24
N ALA A 25 -4.07 12.08 14.88
CA ALA A 25 -3.02 11.12 15.24
C ALA A 25 -2.82 11.01 16.76
N GLU A 26 -2.79 12.15 17.45
CA GLU A 26 -2.70 12.22 18.91
C GLU A 26 -3.90 11.54 19.59
N LYS A 27 -5.12 11.79 19.08
CA LYS A 27 -6.36 11.20 19.61
C LYS A 27 -6.35 9.67 19.58
N GLU A 28 -5.74 9.09 18.55
CA GLU A 28 -5.65 7.63 18.40
C GLU A 28 -4.36 7.01 18.96
N ARG A 29 -3.45 7.84 19.53
CA ARG A 29 -2.11 7.44 19.99
C ARG A 29 -1.30 6.72 18.90
N ARG A 30 -1.34 7.26 17.67
CA ARG A 30 -0.66 6.70 16.50
C ARG A 30 0.28 7.72 15.88
N SER A 31 1.28 7.24 15.16
CA SER A 31 2.14 8.11 14.35
C SER A 31 1.36 8.74 13.20
N LEU A 32 1.85 9.87 12.68
CA LEU A 32 1.27 10.51 11.48
C LEU A 32 1.24 9.55 10.28
N ALA A 33 2.27 8.72 10.11
CA ALA A 33 2.34 7.74 9.02
C ALA A 33 1.20 6.71 9.12
N THR A 34 0.96 6.18 10.32
CA THR A 34 -0.12 5.23 10.58
C THR A 34 -1.49 5.88 10.42
N MET A 35 -1.65 7.14 10.85
CA MET A 35 -2.89 7.88 10.64
C MET A 35 -3.18 8.05 9.15
N VAL A 36 -2.18 8.43 8.35
CA VAL A 36 -2.32 8.54 6.89
C VAL A 36 -2.67 7.18 6.26
N GLU A 37 -2.06 6.09 6.73
CA GLU A 37 -2.39 4.73 6.26
C GLU A 37 -3.87 4.40 6.48
N VAL A 38 -4.41 4.65 7.69
CA VAL A 38 -5.83 4.43 7.99
C VAL A 38 -6.72 5.30 7.09
N MET A 39 -6.42 6.59 6.96
CA MET A 39 -7.20 7.50 6.11
C MET A 39 -7.23 7.04 4.65
N VAL A 40 -6.10 6.58 4.12
CA VAL A 40 -6.01 6.06 2.74
C VAL A 40 -6.81 4.78 2.58
N LEU A 41 -6.70 3.84 3.52
CA LEU A 41 -7.44 2.58 3.47
C LEU A 41 -8.96 2.81 3.54
N GLU A 42 -9.42 3.68 4.43
CA GLU A 42 -10.84 4.02 4.55
C GLU A 42 -11.36 4.76 3.32
N TYR A 43 -10.58 5.69 2.76
CA TYR A 43 -10.92 6.33 1.48
C TYR A 43 -11.07 5.29 0.36
N CYS A 44 -10.11 4.37 0.20
CA CYS A 44 -10.18 3.34 -0.81
C CYS A 44 -11.41 2.43 -0.65
N LYS A 45 -11.73 2.04 0.58
CA LYS A 45 -12.95 1.26 0.88
C LYS A 45 -14.22 2.02 0.52
N ALA A 46 -14.33 3.29 0.93
CA ALA A 46 -15.51 4.12 0.69
C ALA A 46 -15.72 4.44 -0.79
N HIS A 47 -14.64 4.57 -1.56
CA HIS A 47 -14.68 4.95 -2.97
C HIS A 47 -14.56 3.75 -3.94
N GLY A 48 -14.51 2.52 -3.42
CA GLY A 48 -14.36 1.32 -4.25
C GLY A 48 -13.03 1.27 -5.01
N VAL A 49 -12.00 1.97 -4.53
CA VAL A 49 -10.65 1.92 -5.12
C VAL A 49 -10.03 0.60 -4.70
N VAL A 50 -10.18 -0.41 -5.55
CA VAL A 50 -9.47 -1.68 -5.38
C VAL A 50 -7.98 -1.40 -5.58
N GLN A 51 -7.16 -1.65 -4.55
CA GLN A 51 -5.72 -1.78 -4.71
C GLN A 51 -5.49 -2.97 -5.64
N GLY A 52 -5.48 -2.72 -6.96
CA GLY A 52 -4.88 -3.64 -7.89
C GLY A 52 -3.47 -3.85 -7.38
N ARG A 53 -3.10 -5.09 -7.06
CA ARG A 53 -1.70 -5.48 -6.84
C ARG A 53 -0.90 -4.90 -7.99
N THR A 54 -0.29 -3.73 -7.81
CA THR A 54 0.70 -3.20 -8.72
C THR A 54 1.89 -4.10 -8.51
N GLY A 55 1.93 -5.13 -9.36
CA GLY A 55 2.87 -6.21 -9.30
C GLY A 55 4.28 -5.67 -9.39
N ILE A 56 5.02 -5.78 -8.29
CA ILE A 56 6.39 -6.24 -8.42
C ILE A 56 6.31 -7.73 -8.78
N ALA A 57 6.38 -7.98 -10.09
CA ALA A 57 6.43 -9.27 -10.77
C ALA A 57 6.59 -10.51 -9.86
N GLN A 58 5.48 -11.17 -9.53
CA GLN A 58 5.51 -12.62 -9.34
C GLN A 58 5.55 -13.23 -10.73
N SER A 59 6.75 -13.31 -11.32
CA SER A 59 6.96 -14.09 -12.53
C SER A 59 6.52 -15.53 -12.22
N PRO A 60 5.46 -16.06 -12.86
CA PRO A 60 5.28 -17.49 -12.82
C PRO A 60 6.48 -18.05 -13.59
N ARG A 61 7.35 -18.81 -12.93
CA ARG A 61 8.26 -19.69 -13.67
C ARG A 61 7.36 -20.63 -14.46
N ARG A 62 7.04 -20.25 -15.70
CA ARG A 62 6.56 -21.19 -16.71
C ARG A 62 7.71 -22.16 -16.90
N ILE A 63 7.65 -23.28 -16.17
CA ILE A 63 8.18 -24.54 -16.67
C ILE A 63 7.38 -24.84 -17.95
N ARG A 64 7.85 -24.25 -19.05
CA ARG A 64 7.43 -24.61 -20.40
C ARG A 64 8.00 -25.99 -20.62
N GLY A 65 7.14 -26.99 -20.45
CA GLY A 65 7.44 -28.36 -20.81
C GLY A 65 7.86 -28.41 -22.27
N GLU A 66 9.02 -29.01 -22.49
CA GLU A 66 9.32 -29.62 -23.77
C GLU A 66 8.70 -31.03 -23.71
N ARG A 67 7.58 -31.20 -24.42
CA ARG A 67 7.01 -32.52 -24.71
C ARG A 67 7.60 -33.01 -26.03
N LYS A 68 7.79 -34.34 -26.08
CA LYS A 68 8.12 -35.23 -27.23
C LYS A 68 9.63 -35.35 -27.49
N SER A 69 10.20 -36.56 -27.56
CA SER A 69 9.76 -37.59 -28.51
C SER A 69 9.70 -39.01 -27.94
N VAL A 70 8.59 -39.67 -28.26
CA VAL A 70 8.45 -41.13 -28.36
C VAL A 70 9.20 -41.59 -29.61
N ALA A 71 10.05 -42.61 -29.46
CA ALA A 71 10.30 -43.72 -30.39
C ALA A 71 11.32 -44.65 -29.72
#